data_AF-A0A1H8TFB3-F1
#
_entry.id   AF-A0A1H8TFB3-F1
#
_cell.length_a   1.000
_cell.length_b   1.000
_cell.length_c   1.000
_cell.angle_alpha   90.00
_cell.angle_beta   90.00
_cell.angle_gamma   90.00
#
_symmetry.space_group_name_H-M   'P 1'
#
loop_
_entity.id
_entity.type
_entity.pdbx_description
1 polymer ?
#
loop_
_entity_poly.entity_id
_entity_poly.type
_entity_poly.pdbx_seq_one_letter_code
_entity_poly.pdbx_strand_id
1 'polypeptide(L)' 'MTDHSIKGKTVLIAGGAKNLGGLIARDLAAQGAKAIAVHYNTSATKPTADDTAADSAKSARVAVANRPSPALPITAP' A
#
# COMPACT_ATOMS: atom_id res chain seq x y z
N MET A 1 -23.32 -15.36 -13.33
CA MET A 1 -22.34 -14.27 -13.53
C MET A 1 -21.86 -13.87 -12.16
N THR A 2 -20.64 -14.26 -11.79
CA THR A 2 -20.11 -14.05 -10.43
C THR A 2 -19.79 -12.56 -10.27
N ASP A 3 -20.42 -11.89 -9.31
CA ASP A 3 -20.06 -10.53 -8.92
C ASP A 3 -18.67 -10.55 -8.30
N HIS A 4 -17.65 -10.19 -9.10
CA HIS A 4 -16.28 -10.01 -8.62
C HIS A 4 -16.13 -8.63 -7.98
N SER A 5 -17.09 -8.23 -7.16
CA SER A 5 -17.05 -6.95 -6.47
C SER A 5 -16.06 -7.01 -5.32
N ILE A 6 -15.16 -6.03 -5.29
CA ILE A 6 -14.22 -5.83 -4.18
C ILE A 6 -14.81 -4.93 -3.09
N LYS A 7 -16.09 -4.51 -3.23
CA LYS A 7 -16.81 -3.72 -2.23
C LYS A 7 -16.78 -4.41 -0.88
N GLY A 8 -16.29 -3.71 0.13
CA GLY A 8 -16.25 -4.23 1.50
C GLY A 8 -15.05 -5.14 1.82
N LYS A 9 -14.19 -5.46 0.84
CA LYS A 9 -13.01 -6.31 1.05
C LYS A 9 -11.79 -5.51 1.49
N THR A 10 -10.89 -6.19 2.19
CA THR A 10 -9.59 -5.65 2.60
C THR A 10 -8.54 -6.09 1.58
N VAL A 11 -7.73 -5.14 1.09
CA VAL A 11 -6.70 -5.38 0.09
C VAL A 11 -5.32 -5.05 0.67
N LEU A 12 -4.34 -5.91 0.41
CA LEU A 12 -2.93 -5.70 0.80
C LEU A 12 -2.10 -5.50 -0.47
N ILE A 13 -1.44 -4.36 -0.57
CA ILE A 13 -0.57 -3.96 -1.68
C ILE A 13 0.86 -4.02 -1.18
N ALA A 14 1.55 -5.14 -1.45
CA ALA A 14 2.93 -5.38 -1.04
C ALA A 14 3.98 -4.62 -1.90
N GLY A 15 3.74 -3.33 -2.18
CA GLY A 15 4.56 -2.52 -3.09
C GLY A 15 3.89 -1.25 -3.61
N GLY A 16 3.09 -0.56 -2.78
CA GLY A 16 2.24 0.56 -3.22
C GLY A 16 3.00 1.84 -3.58
N ALA A 17 4.29 1.88 -3.26
CA ALA A 17 5.13 3.06 -3.45
C ALA A 17 5.76 3.19 -4.85
N LYS A 18 5.60 2.15 -5.70
CA LYS A 18 6.04 2.18 -7.10
C LYS A 18 4.82 2.36 -7.99
N ASN A 19 5.00 3.10 -9.10
CA ASN A 19 4.01 3.53 -10.09
C ASN A 19 2.67 2.74 -10.16
N LEU A 20 2.72 1.40 -10.32
CA LEU A 20 1.52 0.56 -10.41
C LEU A 20 0.77 0.38 -9.09
N GLY A 21 1.49 0.24 -7.99
CA GLY A 21 0.88 -0.03 -6.70
C GLY A 21 -0.01 1.13 -6.21
N GLY A 22 0.33 2.36 -6.57
CA GLY A 22 -0.49 3.52 -6.24
C GLY A 22 -1.69 3.74 -7.15
N LEU A 23 -1.56 3.43 -8.43
CA LEU A 23 -2.70 3.40 -9.34
C LEU A 23 -3.70 2.31 -8.93
N ILE A 24 -3.21 1.12 -8.59
CA ILE A 24 -4.03 0.01 -8.10
C ILE A 24 -4.70 0.38 -6.76
N ALA A 25 -4.00 1.03 -5.84
CA ALA A 25 -4.60 1.49 -4.58
C ALA A 25 -5.75 2.48 -4.82
N ARG A 26 -5.60 3.41 -5.77
CA ARG A 26 -6.65 4.39 -6.10
C ARG A 26 -7.84 3.72 -6.77
N ASP A 27 -7.58 2.82 -7.72
CA ASP A 27 -8.62 2.09 -8.43
C ASP A 27 -9.40 1.15 -7.49
N LEU A 28 -8.72 0.41 -6.62
CA LEU A 28 -9.36 -0.39 -5.57
C LEU A 28 -10.15 0.46 -4.58
N ALA A 29 -9.65 1.65 -4.22
CA ALA A 29 -10.40 2.57 -3.36
C ALA A 29 -11.67 3.07 -4.06
N ALA A 30 -11.60 3.39 -5.36
CA ALA A 30 -12.73 3.79 -6.18
C ALA A 30 -13.75 2.64 -6.40
N GLN A 31 -13.27 1.40 -6.50
CA GLN A 31 -14.11 0.20 -6.62
C GLN A 31 -14.77 -0.19 -5.29
N GLY A 32 -14.47 0.49 -4.18
CA GLY A 32 -15.16 0.35 -2.89
C GLY A 32 -14.47 -0.58 -1.89
N ALA A 33 -13.15 -0.76 -1.98
CA ALA A 33 -12.38 -1.47 -0.96
C ALA A 33 -12.64 -0.87 0.43
N LYS A 34 -12.88 -1.70 1.43
CA LYS A 34 -13.08 -1.24 2.81
C LYS A 34 -11.77 -0.76 3.42
N ALA A 35 -10.69 -1.47 3.14
CA ALA A 35 -9.37 -1.18 3.68
C ALA A 35 -8.28 -1.55 2.67
N ILE A 36 -7.22 -0.73 2.59
CA ILE A 36 -6.05 -0.91 1.74
C ILE A 36 -4.80 -0.78 2.61
N ALA A 37 -4.00 -1.84 2.68
CA ALA A 37 -2.71 -1.80 3.35
C ALA A 37 -1.59 -1.66 2.30
N VAL A 38 -0.83 -0.58 2.35
CA VAL A 38 0.29 -0.30 1.46
C VAL A 38 1.60 -0.65 2.14
N HIS A 39 2.33 -1.61 1.58
CA HIS A 39 3.69 -1.93 1.99
C HIS A 39 4.71 -1.20 1.11
N TYR A 40 5.79 -0.70 1.73
CA TYR A 40 6.92 -0.09 1.01
C TYR A 40 8.26 -0.66 1.50
N ASN A 41 9.18 -0.86 0.56
CA ASN A 41 10.45 -1.58 0.78
C ASN A 41 11.55 -0.70 1.38
N THR A 42 11.64 0.58 0.98
CA THR A 42 12.74 1.47 1.38
C THR A 42 12.22 2.86 1.74
N SER A 43 12.91 3.55 2.65
CA SER A 43 12.54 4.90 3.11
C SER A 43 12.44 5.92 1.97
N ALA A 44 13.18 5.70 0.88
CA ALA A 44 13.14 6.54 -0.32
C ALA A 44 11.77 6.56 -1.02
N THR A 45 10.97 5.49 -0.87
CA THR A 45 9.63 5.41 -1.48
C THR A 45 8.50 5.77 -0.51
N LYS A 46 8.85 6.13 0.73
CA LYS A 46 7.91 6.57 1.76
C LYS A 46 7.05 7.78 1.36
N PRO A 47 7.59 8.85 0.71
CA PRO A 47 6.78 10.00 0.29
C PRO A 47 5.73 9.61 -0.76
N THR A 48 6.14 8.79 -1.73
CA THR A 48 5.27 8.33 -2.82
C THR A 48 4.17 7.38 -2.32
N ALA A 49 4.49 6.56 -1.31
CA ALA A 49 3.51 5.72 -0.62
C ALA A 49 2.48 6.55 0.16
N ASP A 50 2.93 7.64 0.79
CA ASP A 50 2.07 8.53 1.59
C ASP A 50 1.10 9.32 0.69
N ASP A 51 1.59 9.92 -0.41
CA ASP A 51 0.74 10.60 -1.41
C ASP A 51 -0.32 9.65 -1.98
N THR A 52 0.11 8.43 -2.31
CA THR A 52 -0.78 7.38 -2.77
C THR A 52 -1.83 7.02 -1.72
N ALA A 53 -1.39 6.86 -0.47
CA ALA A 53 -2.26 6.51 0.63
C ALA A 53 -3.25 7.64 0.94
N ALA A 54 -2.83 8.90 0.86
CA ALA A 54 -3.67 10.07 1.03
C ALA A 54 -4.76 10.15 -0.05
N ASP A 55 -4.41 9.85 -1.31
CA ASP A 55 -5.40 9.79 -2.39
C ASP A 55 -6.38 8.62 -2.24
N SER A 56 -5.90 7.43 -1.87
CA SER A 56 -6.76 6.27 -1.60
C SER A 56 -7.57 6.42 -0.31
N ALA A 57 -7.10 7.19 0.67
CA ALA A 57 -7.76 7.44 1.95
C ALA A 57 -9.07 8.21 1.81
N LYS A 58 -9.25 8.92 0.68
CA LYS A 58 -10.51 9.62 0.35
C LYS A 58 -11.68 8.66 0.15
N SER A 59 -11.42 7.42 -0.26
CA SER A 59 -12.46 6.43 -0.59
C SER A 59 -12.42 5.16 0.26
N ALA A 60 -11.30 4.85 0.94
CA ALA A 60 -11.11 3.65 1.75
C ALA A 60 -10.24 3.90 2.98
N ARG A 61 -10.27 3.03 4.00
CA ARG A 61 -9.25 3.08 5.08
C ARG A 61 -7.90 2.67 4.54
N VAL A 62 -6.87 3.52 4.64
CA VAL A 62 -5.52 3.18 4.19
C VAL A 62 -4.55 3.09 5.36
N ALA A 63 -3.67 2.09 5.34
CA ALA A 63 -2.57 1.93 6.28
C ALA A 63 -1.26 1.75 5.52
N VAL A 64 -0.22 2.49 5.88
CA VAL A 64 1.11 2.40 5.24
C VAL A 64 2.07 1.74 6.22
N ALA A 65 2.71 0.63 5.82
CA ALA A 65 3.61 -0.14 6.68
C ALA A 65 4.91 -0.49 5.96
N ASN A 66 6.03 -0.36 6.63
CA ASN A 66 7.33 -0.88 6.20
C ASN A 66 7.80 -1.85 7.28
N ARG A 67 8.39 -2.97 6.85
CA ARG A 67 9.11 -3.85 7.75
C ARG A 67 10.56 -3.36 7.76
N PRO A 68 11.03 -2.67 8.81
CA PRO A 68 12.42 -2.29 8.87
C PRO A 68 13.23 -3.57 8.85
N SER A 69 14.09 -3.74 7.85
CA SER A 69 15.13 -4.78 7.89
C SER A 69 15.86 -4.61 9.23
N PRO A 70 15.98 -5.65 10.06
CA PRO A 70 16.91 -5.60 11.17
C PRO A 70 18.29 -5.43 10.54
N ALA A 71 18.86 -4.23 10.68
CA ALA A 71 20.26 -4.00 10.41
C ALA A 71 21.02 -4.88 11.42
N LEU A 72 21.28 -6.13 11.06
CA LEU A 72 22.33 -6.91 11.69
C LEU A 72 23.62 -6.10 11.48
N PRO A 73 24.33 -5.73 12.56
CA PRO A 73 25.63 -5.09 12.41
C PRO A 73 26.56 -6.13 11.80
N ILE A 74 26.78 -6.06 10.49
CA ILE A 74 27.95 -6.69 9.87
C ILE A 74 29.18 -5.85 10.24
N THR A 75 29.56 -5.89 11.51
CA THR A 75 30.91 -5.49 11.93
C THR A 75 31.86 -6.63 11.57
N ALA A 76 32.87 -6.25 10.81
CA ALA A 76 33.97 -7.01 10.23
C ALA A 76 34.70 -7.99 11.17
N PRO A 77 35.38 -9.00 10.61
CA PRO A 77 36.75 -9.35 10.95
C PRO A 77 37.78 -8.64 10.05
#